data_AF-A0A9D7HGA7-F1
#
_entry.id   AF-A0A9D7HGA7-F1
#
_cell.length_a   1.000
_cell.length_b   1.000
_cell.length_c   1.000
_cell.angle_alpha   90.00
_cell.angle_beta   90.00
_cell.angle_gamma   90.00
#
_symmetry.space_group_name_H-M   'P 1'
#
loop_
_entity.id
_entity.type
_entity.pdbx_description
1 polymer ?
#
loop_
_entity_poly.entity_id
_entity_poly.type
_entity_poly.pdbx_seq_one_letter_code
_entity_poly.pdbx_strand_id
1 'polypeptide(L)' 'MNDAALIMMLSTFAIAGGMCSYFFYRVLTAKPKREPDSYADDDDQQ' A
#
# COMPACT_ATOMS: atom_id res chain seq x y z
N MET A 1 -4.31 33.94 -17.33
CA MET A 1 -3.39 33.10 -16.52
C MET A 1 -3.35 31.73 -17.18
N ASN A 2 -2.24 30.99 -17.09
CA ASN A 2 -2.04 29.78 -17.89
C ASN A 2 -2.79 28.59 -17.27
N ASP A 3 -4.10 28.50 -17.52
CA ASP A 3 -4.99 27.47 -16.98
C ASP A 3 -4.49 26.05 -17.29
N ALA A 4 -3.81 25.86 -18.42
CA ALA A 4 -3.19 24.59 -18.77
C ALA A 4 -2.10 24.16 -17.78
N ALA A 5 -1.30 25.10 -17.26
CA ALA A 5 -0.27 24.80 -16.25
C ALA A 5 -0.90 24.41 -14.91
N LEU A 6 -2.01 25.06 -14.52
CA LEU A 6 -2.73 24.72 -13.31
C LEU A 6 -3.32 23.31 -13.38
N ILE A 7 -3.95 22.96 -14.51
CA ILE A 7 -4.54 21.64 -14.75
C ILE A 7 -3.47 20.55 -14.76
N MET A 8 -2.32 20.80 -15.40
CA MET A 8 -1.21 19.85 -15.43
C MET A 8 -0.60 19.60 -14.05
N MET A 9 -0.45 20.65 -13.23
CA MET A 9 0.01 20.53 -11.85
C MET A 9 -0.98 19.72 -11.00
N LEU A 10 -2.28 20.06 -11.05
CA LEU A 10 -3.31 19.39 -10.25
C LEU A 10 -3.46 17.91 -10.63
N SER A 11 -3.45 17.60 -11.93
CA SER A 11 -3.56 16.23 -12.42
C SER A 11 -2.37 15.38 -11.98
N THR A 12 -1.15 15.91 -12.06
CA THR A 12 0.05 15.21 -11.59
C THR A 12 -0.03 14.89 -10.10
N PHE A 13 -0.44 15.87 -9.28
CA PHE A 13 -0.64 15.67 -7.84
C PHE A 13 -1.76 14.66 -7.54
N ALA A 14 -2.87 14.72 -8.26
CA ALA A 14 -3.99 13.80 -8.08
C ALA A 14 -3.62 12.36 -8.45
N ILE A 15 -2.85 12.16 -9.52
CA ILE A 15 -2.40 10.82 -9.94
C ILE A 15 -1.41 10.26 -8.93
N ALA A 16 -0.37 11.02 -8.57
CA ALA A 16 0.63 10.58 -7.59
C ALA A 16 -0.01 10.32 -6.22
N GLY A 17 -0.85 11.24 -5.75
CA GLY A 17 -1.59 11.10 -4.50
C GLY A 17 -2.53 9.89 -4.53
N GLY A 18 -3.28 9.70 -5.62
CA GLY A 18 -4.17 8.56 -5.81
C GLY A 18 -3.44 7.22 -5.81
N MET A 19 -2.30 7.13 -6.50
CA MET A 19 -1.46 5.93 -6.48
C MET A 19 -0.97 5.62 -5.07
N CYS A 20 -0.44 6.62 -4.35
CA CYS A 20 -0.01 6.44 -2.96
C CYS A 20 -1.18 5.95 -2.09
N SER A 21 -2.31 6.66 -2.10
CA SER A 21 -3.49 6.28 -1.31
C SER A 21 -3.98 4.87 -1.62
N TYR A 22 -3.94 4.44 -2.89
CA TYR A 22 -4.31 3.07 -3.28
C TYR A 22 -3.40 2.02 -2.63
N PHE A 23 -2.08 2.20 -2.68
CA PHE A 23 -1.15 1.25 -2.06
C PHE A 23 -1.25 1.25 -0.53
N PHE A 24 -1.40 2.42 0.09
CA PHE A 24 -1.62 2.53 1.53
C PHE A 24 -2.91 1.81 1.95
N TYR A 25 -4.01 2.03 1.23
CA TYR A 25 -5.26 1.32 1.48
C TYR A 25 -5.08 -0.19 1.35
N ARG A 26 -4.38 -0.65 0.31
CA ARG A 26 -4.10 -2.07 0.09
C ARG A 26 -3.24 -2.68 1.19
N VAL A 27 -2.25 -1.96 1.72
CA VAL A 27 -1.40 -2.42 2.82
C VAL A 27 -2.20 -2.49 4.12
N LEU A 28 -2.94 -1.44 4.46
CA LEU A 28 -3.73 -1.38 5.69
C LEU A 28 -4.87 -2.39 5.72
N THR A 29 -5.42 -2.74 4.56
CA THR A 29 -6.52 -3.71 4.42
C THR A 29 -6.02 -5.11 4.04
N ALA A 30 -4.71 -5.30 3.85
CA ALA A 30 -4.16 -6.61 3.56
C ALA A 30 -4.47 -7.54 4.74
N LYS A 31 -5.15 -8.66 4.46
CA LYS A 31 -5.32 -9.69 5.49
C LYS A 31 -3.94 -10.15 5.94
N PRO A 32 -3.68 -10.23 7.26
CA PRO A 32 -2.42 -10.77 7.75
C PRO A 32 -2.26 -12.15 7.14
N LYS A 33 -1.17 -12.34 6.39
CA LYS A 33 -0.80 -13.65 5.87
C LYS A 33 -0.56 -14.51 7.09
N ARG A 34 -1.34 -15.59 7.24
CA ARG A 34 -1.04 -16.61 8.24
C ARG A 34 0.28 -17.25 7.80
N GLU A 35 1.38 -16.73 8.31
CA GLU A 35 2.67 -17.34 8.12
C GLU A 35 2.66 -18.69 8.85
N PRO A 36 3.25 -19.74 8.27
CA PRO A 36 3.46 -20.99 9.01
C PRO A 36 4.26 -20.64 10.26
N ASP A 37 3.79 -21.13 11.40
CA ASP A 37 4.45 -20.89 12.68
C ASP A 37 5.89 -21.43 12.57
N SER A 38 6.87 -20.53 12.74
CA SER A 38 8.28 -20.87 12.58
C SER A 38 8.80 -21.78 13.69
N TYR A 39 8.04 -21.97 14.77
CA TYR A 39 8.33 -22.91 15.86
C TYR A 39 7.53 -24.22 15.78
N ALA A 40 6.72 -24.43 14.73
CA ALA A 40 5.93 -25.65 14.60
C ALA A 40 6.78 -26.94 14.55
N ASP A 41 8.03 -26.86 14.07
CA ASP A 41 8.97 -27.99 14.05
C ASP A 41 9.68 -28.21 15.41
N ASP A 42 9.58 -27.27 16.35
CA ASP A 42 10.21 -27.34 17.68
C ASP A 42 9.24 -27.81 18.79
N ASP A 43 7.93 -27.81 18.53
CA ASP A 43 6.90 -28.26 19.50
C ASP A 43 7.02 -29.76 19.84
N ASP A 44 7.62 -30.57 18.96
CA ASP A 44 7.80 -32.02 19.12
C ASP A 44 9.10 -32.39 19.87
N GLN A 45 9.89 -31.42 20.35
CA GLN A 45 11.20 -31.65 21.02
C GLN A 45 11.18 -31.60 22.56
N GLN A 46 10.03 -31.79 23.23
CA GLN A 46 9.93 -31.87 24.70
C GLN A 46 9.68 -33.28 25.23
#